data_AF-A0A1H8U7L4-F1
#
_entry.id   AF-A0A1H8U7L4-F1
#
_cell.length_a   1.000
_cell.length_b   1.000
_cell.length_c   1.000
_cell.angle_alpha   90.00
_cell.angle_beta   90.00
_cell.angle_gamma   90.00
#
_symmetry.space_group_name_H-M   'P 1'
#
loop_
_entity.id
_entity.type
_entity.pdbx_description
1 polymer ?
#
loop_
_entity_poly.entity_id
_entity_poly.type
_entity_poly.pdbx_seq_one_letter_code
_entity_poly.pdbx_strand_id
1 'polypeptide(L)' 'MYDSSLKYKWDNKNVIDYARQEGMEQGMIKGIEKGKREEAIAIAKEMKKDCLPLAQISKFTKLSAEEIEKL' A
#
# COMPACT_ATOMS: atom_id res chain seq x y z
N MET A 1 -38.30 -26.57 -13.20
CA MET A 1 -38.02 -25.13 -13.44
C MET A 1 -37.63 -24.36 -12.15
N TYR A 2 -37.10 -25.02 -11.11
CA TYR A 2 -36.72 -24.37 -9.84
C TYR A 2 -35.21 -24.07 -9.74
N ASP A 3 -34.39 -24.80 -10.49
CA ASP A 3 -32.92 -24.70 -10.46
C ASP A 3 -32.35 -23.37 -11.00
N SER A 4 -32.94 -22.84 -12.07
CA SER A 4 -32.36 -21.69 -12.80
C SER A 4 -32.37 -20.39 -11.99
N SER A 5 -33.41 -20.18 -11.17
CA SER A 5 -33.53 -18.96 -10.35
C SER A 5 -32.60 -18.99 -9.13
N LEU A 6 -32.30 -20.18 -8.61
CA LEU A 6 -31.36 -20.35 -7.51
C LEU A 6 -29.94 -20.15 -8.00
N LYS A 7 -29.59 -20.72 -9.16
CA LYS A 7 -28.27 -20.57 -9.78
C LYS A 7 -27.91 -19.10 -10.04
N TYR A 8 -28.84 -18.32 -10.60
CA TYR A 8 -28.64 -16.89 -10.85
C TYR A 8 -28.36 -16.08 -9.57
N LYS A 9 -29.03 -16.40 -8.46
CA LYS A 9 -28.78 -15.74 -7.17
C LYS A 9 -27.38 -16.05 -6.63
N TRP A 10 -26.90 -17.28 -6.84
CA TRP A 10 -25.57 -17.70 -6.41
C TRP A 10 -24.48 -17.11 -7.29
N ASP A 11 -24.67 -17.07 -8.61
CA ASP A 11 -23.76 -16.39 -9.53
C ASP A 11 -23.64 -14.90 -9.18
N ASN A 12 -24.75 -14.19 -8.97
CA ASN A 12 -24.70 -12.78 -8.54
C ASN A 12 -24.03 -12.59 -7.18
N LYS A 13 -24.29 -13.49 -6.22
CA LYS A 13 -23.65 -13.43 -4.91
C LYS A 13 -22.14 -13.62 -5.03
N ASN A 14 -21.70 -14.61 -5.80
CA ASN A 14 -20.29 -14.89 -6.03
C ASN A 14 -19.59 -13.72 -6.74
N VAL A 15 -20.22 -13.10 -7.73
CA VAL A 15 -19.67 -11.91 -8.41
C VAL A 15 -19.50 -10.74 -7.43
N ILE A 16 -20.48 -10.50 -6.55
CA ILE A 16 -20.41 -9.42 -5.56
C ILE A 16 -19.36 -9.71 -4.48
N ASP A 17 -19.30 -10.95 -3.96
CA ASP A 17 -18.29 -11.37 -3.00
C ASP A 17 -16.88 -11.26 -3.59
N TYR A 18 -16.70 -11.70 -4.83
CA TYR A 18 -15.42 -11.59 -5.55
C TYR A 18 -15.00 -10.12 -5.74
N ALA A 19 -15.90 -9.27 -6.22
CA ALA A 19 -15.63 -7.84 -6.41
C ALA A 19 -15.29 -7.14 -5.08
N ARG A 20 -15.95 -7.52 -3.98
CA ARG A 20 -15.66 -6.98 -2.65
C ARG A 20 -14.29 -7.45 -2.14
N GLN A 21 -13.96 -8.71 -2.35
CA GLN A 21 -12.68 -9.28 -1.95
C GLN A 21 -11.52 -8.64 -2.72
N GLU A 22 -11.62 -8.53 -4.04
CA GLU A 22 -10.61 -7.83 -4.85
C GLU A 22 -10.47 -6.36 -4.47
N GLY A 23 -11.59 -5.67 -4.21
CA GLY A 23 -11.58 -4.27 -3.77
C GLY A 23 -10.86 -4.08 -2.43
N MET A 24 -11.10 -4.98 -1.46
CA MET A 24 -10.40 -4.97 -0.17
C MET A 24 -8.92 -5.29 -0.33
N GLU A 25 -8.57 -6.31 -1.11
CA GLU A 25 -7.19 -6.74 -1.31
C GLU A 25 -6.37 -5.64 -2.01
N GLN A 26 -6.91 -5.04 -3.07
CA GLN A 26 -6.28 -3.91 -3.74
C GLN A 26 -6.16 -2.68 -2.83
N GLY A 27 -7.19 -2.41 -2.02
CA GLY A 27 -7.18 -1.32 -1.04
C GLY A 27 -6.11 -1.50 0.02
N MET A 28 -5.97 -2.72 0.54
CA MET A 28 -4.99 -3.06 1.55
C MET A 28 -3.55 -3.02 1.00
N ILE A 29 -3.31 -3.55 -0.19
CA ILE A 29 -1.99 -3.48 -0.85
C ILE A 29 -1.59 -2.00 -1.08
N LYS A 30 -2.50 -1.19 -1.63
CA LYS A 30 -2.24 0.25 -1.84
C LYS A 30 -2.00 0.99 -0.52
N GLY A 31 -2.74 0.65 0.54
CA GLY A 31 -2.57 1.23 1.87
C GLY A 31 -1.21 0.90 2.48
N ILE A 32 -0.79 -0.36 2.42
CA ILE A 32 0.50 -0.81 2.95
C ILE A 32 1.66 -0.18 2.16
N GLU A 33 1.56 -0.10 0.83
CA GLU A 33 2.62 0.50 0.01
C GLU A 33 2.76 2.01 0.28
N LYS A 34 1.64 2.73 0.40
CA LYS A 34 1.65 4.15 0.78
C LYS A 34 2.24 4.34 2.19
N GLY A 35 1.78 3.57 3.16
CA GLY A 35 2.29 3.64 4.54
C GLY A 35 3.80 3.43 4.61
N LYS A 36 4.32 2.38 3.95
CA LYS A 36 5.77 2.13 3.91
C LYS A 36 6.57 3.28 3.29
N ARG A 37 6.06 3.91 2.23
CA ARG A 37 6.71 5.08 1.62
C ARG A 37 6.67 6.29 2.55
N GLU A 38 5.52 6.56 3.16
CA GLU A 38 5.36 7.67 4.11
C GLU A 38 6.24 7.49 5.36
N GLU A 39 6.34 6.27 5.89
CA GLU A 39 7.26 5.94 6.99
C GLU A 39 8.71 6.15 6.59
N ALA A 40 9.14 5.67 5.42
CA ALA A 40 10.50 5.88 4.93
C ALA A 40 10.84 7.38 4.78
N ILE A 41 9.88 8.17 4.31
CA ILE A 41 9.98 9.63 4.19
C ILE A 41 10.04 10.30 5.57
N ALA A 42 9.19 9.89 6.52
CA ALA A 42 9.17 10.43 7.87
C ALA A 42 10.50 10.16 8.58
N ILE A 43 11.01 8.93 8.49
CA ILE A 43 12.32 8.53 9.03
C ILE A 43 13.42 9.38 8.39
N ALA A 44 13.41 9.56 7.07
CA ALA A 44 14.40 10.40 6.39
C ALA A 44 14.38 11.85 6.89
N LYS A 45 13.18 12.42 7.13
CA LYS A 45 13.02 13.77 7.67
C LYS A 45 13.50 13.89 9.12
N GLU A 46 13.21 12.91 9.97
CA GLU A 46 13.71 12.91 11.34
C GLU A 46 15.23 12.78 11.36
N MET A 47 15.80 11.87 10.57
CA MET A 47 17.25 11.72 10.49
C MET A 47 17.95 12.98 9.95
N LYS A 48 17.30 13.72 9.04
CA LYS A 48 17.79 15.02 8.56
C LYS A 48 17.75 16.10 9.65
N LYS A 49 16.74 16.08 10.54
CA LYS A 49 16.68 16.96 11.72
C LYS A 49 17.76 16.63 12.74
N ASP A 50 18.08 15.35 12.92
CA ASP A 50 19.16 14.88 13.80
C ASP A 50 20.58 15.12 13.23
N CYS A 51 20.71 15.86 12.11
CA CYS A 51 22.00 16.14 11.44
C CYS A 51 22.79 14.85 11.08
N LEU A 52 22.09 13.75 10.79
CA LEU A 52 22.75 12.53 10.33
C LEU A 52 23.26 12.69 8.89
N PRO A 53 24.42 12.10 8.55
CA PRO A 53 24.96 12.17 7.20
C PRO A 53 24.03 11.46 6.20
N LEU A 54 23.81 12.08 5.03
CA LEU A 54 22.97 11.57 3.94
C LEU A 54 23.28 10.12 3.57
N ALA A 55 24.56 9.72 3.62
CA ALA A 55 25.00 8.35 3.36
C ALA A 55 24.42 7.32 4.34
N GLN A 56 24.16 7.73 5.58
CA GLN A 56 23.58 6.89 6.62
C GLN A 56 22.06 6.84 6.50
N ILE A 57 21.43 7.98 6.21
CA ILE A 57 20.00 8.06 5.90
C ILE A 57 19.66 7.16 4.70
N SER A 58 20.43 7.26 3.61
CA SER A 58 20.26 6.43 2.41
C SER A 58 20.40 4.92 2.71
N LYS A 59 21.30 4.52 3.62
CA LYS A 59 21.42 3.12 4.05
C LYS A 59 20.19 2.62 4.82
N PHE A 60 19.62 3.44 5.70
CA PHE A 60 18.49 3.04 6.54
C PHE A 60 17.15 3.10 5.80
N THR A 61 16.91 4.15 5.03
CA THR A 61 15.62 4.37 4.34
C THR A 61 15.59 3.76 2.94
N LYS A 62 16.76 3.32 2.42
CA LYS A 62 16.95 2.86 1.02
C LYS A 62 16.54 3.90 -0.02
N LEU A 63 16.38 5.17 0.39
CA LEU A 63 16.11 6.29 -0.50
C LEU A 63 17.42 6.77 -1.13
N SER A 64 17.33 7.27 -2.35
CA SER A 64 18.50 7.88 -3.00
C SER A 64 18.88 9.18 -2.29
N ALA A 65 20.16 9.54 -2.29
CA ALA A 65 20.62 10.79 -1.71
C ALA A 65 19.86 12.00 -2.29
N GLU A 66 19.54 11.97 -3.58
CA GLU A 66 18.74 13.01 -4.26
C GLU A 66 17.30 13.12 -3.72
N GLU A 67 16.68 12.00 -3.34
CA GLU A 67 15.33 12.00 -2.76
C GLU A 67 15.35 12.58 -1.35
N ILE A 68 16.40 12.28 -0.57
CA ILE A 68 16.59 12.81 0.79
C ILE A 68 16.93 14.31 0.76
N GLU A 69 17.64 14.77 -0.27
CA GLU A 69 17.97 16.18 -0.45
C GLU A 69 16.74 17.02 -0.85
N LYS A 70 15.86 16.47 -1.70
CA LYS A 70 14.57 17.07 -2.08
C LYS A 70 13.50 17.06 -0.98
N LEU A 71 13.69 16.26 0.08
CA LEU A 71 12.77 16.09 1.22
C LEU A 71 12.90 17.17 2.29
#